data_AF-A0A3D0HNZ7-F1
#
_entry.id   AF-A0A3D0HNZ7-F1
#
_cell.length_a   1.000
_cell.length_b   1.000
_cell.length_c   1.000
_cell.angle_alpha   90.00
_cell.angle_beta   90.00
_cell.angle_gamma   90.00
#
_symmetry.space_group_name_H-M   'P 1'
#
loop_
_entity.id
_entity.type
_entity.pdbx_description
1 polymer ?
#
loop_
_entity_poly.entity_id
_entity_poly.type
_entity_poly.pdbx_seq_one_letter_code
_entity_poly.pdbx_strand_id
1 'polypeptide(L)'
;MGKSAILKKIHNAAKNYQRYLAGKTFMYVYEGKSIEVVFKNSSFLHLTGVNTKLRAKEFYKHAKTKNGLKVQEFFFDKNHPYDLAEKKTDHLEDLYRITNMEVLITEDVVTFTANYKIGITDLQFILLCGENRDKHGKLIDDCLVPYSFRIEEIGNEKFGEVI
;
A
#
# COMPACT_ATOMS: atom_id res chain seq x y z
N MET A 1 -18.40 3.25 7.86
CA MET A 1 -19.03 1.90 7.97
C MET A 1 -18.59 1.25 9.29
N GLY A 2 -18.81 -0.05 9.55
CA GLY A 2 -18.31 -0.73 10.76
C GLY A 2 -16.97 -1.43 10.55
N LYS A 3 -16.29 -1.85 11.64
CA LYS A 3 -15.02 -2.61 11.59
C LYS A 3 -15.11 -3.89 10.75
N SER A 4 -16.27 -4.53 10.69
CA SER A 4 -16.53 -5.71 9.85
C SER A 4 -16.47 -5.40 8.34
N ALA A 5 -16.81 -4.18 7.92
CA ALA A 5 -16.69 -3.76 6.52
C ALA A 5 -15.21 -3.66 6.11
N ILE A 6 -14.38 -3.06 6.98
CA ILE A 6 -12.92 -3.00 6.79
C ILE A 6 -12.33 -4.41 6.69
N LEU A 7 -12.75 -5.33 7.57
CA LEU A 7 -12.30 -6.73 7.51
C LEU A 7 -12.62 -7.38 6.14
N LYS A 8 -13.83 -7.14 5.60
CA LYS A 8 -14.22 -7.67 4.28
C LYS A 8 -13.35 -7.09 3.16
N LYS A 9 -13.11 -5.77 3.16
CA LYS A 9 -12.23 -5.11 2.19
C LYS A 9 -10.80 -5.64 2.26
N ILE A 10 -10.24 -5.81 3.47
CA ILE A 10 -8.91 -6.40 3.68
C ILE A 10 -8.84 -7.83 3.12
N HIS A 11 -9.87 -8.66 3.33
CA HIS A 11 -9.90 -10.01 2.77
C HIS A 11 -9.90 -10.04 1.24
N ASN A 12 -10.68 -9.16 0.60
CA ASN A 12 -10.71 -9.06 -0.86
C ASN A 12 -9.36 -8.57 -1.41
N ALA A 13 -8.85 -7.49 -0.84
CA ALA A 13 -7.55 -6.94 -1.19
C ALA A 13 -6.42 -7.96 -1.01
N ALA A 14 -6.44 -8.78 0.06
CA ALA A 14 -5.41 -9.80 0.30
C ALA A 14 -5.42 -10.90 -0.78
N LYS A 15 -6.59 -11.25 -1.32
CA LYS A 15 -6.71 -12.22 -2.43
C LYS A 15 -6.16 -11.64 -3.73
N ASN A 16 -6.48 -10.39 -4.05
CA ASN A 16 -5.92 -9.71 -5.23
C ASN A 16 -4.41 -9.51 -5.09
N TYR A 17 -3.96 -9.09 -3.91
CA TYR A 17 -2.53 -8.99 -3.60
C TYR A 17 -1.84 -10.34 -3.78
N GLN A 18 -2.42 -11.45 -3.31
CA GLN A 18 -1.88 -12.79 -3.55
C GLN A 18 -1.79 -13.14 -5.03
N ARG A 19 -2.83 -12.85 -5.80
CA ARG A 19 -2.92 -13.23 -7.20
C ARG A 19 -1.94 -12.44 -8.06
N TYR A 20 -1.83 -11.14 -7.81
CA TYR A 20 -1.18 -10.22 -8.75
C TYR A 20 0.16 -9.67 -8.27
N LEU A 21 0.42 -9.59 -6.96
CA LEU A 21 1.55 -8.80 -6.44
C LEU A 21 2.49 -9.61 -5.55
N ALA A 22 1.97 -10.42 -4.63
CA ALA A 22 2.73 -11.03 -3.55
C ALA A 22 3.93 -11.86 -4.04
N GLY A 23 5.13 -11.46 -3.61
CA GLY A 23 6.39 -12.12 -3.96
C GLY A 23 6.88 -11.83 -5.39
N LYS A 24 6.22 -10.94 -6.13
CA LYS A 24 6.63 -10.51 -7.47
C LYS A 24 7.42 -9.20 -7.39
N THR A 25 8.30 -9.04 -8.37
CA THR A 25 9.05 -7.81 -8.62
C THR A 25 8.59 -7.24 -9.95
N PHE A 26 8.38 -5.93 -9.99
CA PHE A 26 7.97 -5.20 -11.20
C PHE A 26 8.99 -4.11 -11.51
N MET A 27 9.38 -4.03 -12.78
CA MET A 27 10.25 -2.96 -13.26
C MET A 27 9.40 -1.81 -13.78
N TYR A 28 9.67 -0.60 -13.28
CA TYR A 28 9.06 0.64 -13.77
C TYR A 28 10.11 1.43 -14.55
N VAL A 29 9.78 1.83 -15.77
CA VAL A 29 10.66 2.57 -16.67
C VAL A 29 10.10 3.97 -16.86
N TYR A 30 10.91 4.99 -16.62
CA TYR A 30 10.52 6.41 -16.67
C TYR A 30 11.75 7.27 -16.94
N GLU A 31 11.61 8.32 -17.76
CA GLU A 31 12.70 9.28 -18.03
C GLU A 31 14.06 8.64 -18.39
N GLY A 32 14.06 7.51 -19.10
CA GLY A 32 15.28 6.77 -19.44
C GLY A 32 15.93 6.00 -18.28
N LYS A 33 15.33 6.00 -17.09
CA LYS A 33 15.71 5.22 -15.91
C LYS A 33 14.81 3.99 -15.76
N SER A 34 15.26 3.04 -14.94
CA SER A 34 14.40 1.96 -14.44
C SER A 34 14.61 1.75 -12.95
N ILE A 35 13.55 1.33 -12.28
CA ILE A 35 13.58 0.84 -10.89
C ILE A 35 12.86 -0.48 -10.79
N GLU A 36 13.23 -1.29 -9.80
CA GLU A 36 12.52 -2.53 -9.47
C GLU A 36 11.79 -2.38 -8.14
N VAL A 37 10.53 -2.82 -8.08
CA VAL A 37 9.70 -2.78 -6.87
C VAL A 37 9.26 -4.19 -6.52
N VAL A 38 9.63 -4.67 -5.33
CA VAL A 38 9.25 -5.98 -4.81
C VAL A 38 8.08 -5.90 -3.83
N PHE A 39 7.00 -6.61 -4.15
CA PHE A 39 5.79 -6.65 -3.33
C PHE A 39 5.86 -7.77 -2.30
N LYS A 40 6.46 -7.47 -1.15
CA LYS A 40 6.63 -8.46 -0.08
C LYS A 40 5.29 -8.83 0.58
N ASN A 41 5.20 -10.07 1.06
CA ASN A 41 4.09 -10.51 1.92
C ASN A 41 3.96 -9.65 3.18
N SER A 42 5.08 -9.17 3.73
CA SER A 42 5.09 -8.31 4.92
C SER A 42 4.68 -6.87 4.64
N SER A 43 4.68 -6.42 3.38
CA SER A 43 4.26 -5.05 3.06
C SER A 43 2.76 -4.86 3.18
N PHE A 44 1.97 -5.91 2.95
CA PHE A 44 0.50 -5.82 2.88
C PHE A 44 -0.14 -5.13 4.09
N LEU A 45 0.33 -5.43 5.32
CA LEU A 45 -0.18 -4.79 6.54
C LEU A 45 -0.11 -3.25 6.46
N HIS A 46 1.02 -2.70 6.04
CA HIS A 46 1.24 -1.25 5.98
C HIS A 46 0.30 -0.55 4.98
N LEU A 47 -0.14 -1.28 3.95
CA LEU A 47 -1.03 -0.76 2.91
C LEU A 47 -2.49 -0.66 3.39
N THR A 48 -2.88 -1.41 4.42
CA THR A 48 -4.26 -1.41 4.94
C THR A 48 -4.59 -0.22 5.86
N GLY A 49 -3.57 0.36 6.51
CA GLY A 49 -3.75 1.43 7.50
C GLY A 49 -4.28 0.99 8.87
N VAL A 50 -4.46 -0.30 9.12
CA VAL A 50 -4.86 -0.81 10.45
C VAL A 50 -3.64 -1.15 11.31
N ASN A 51 -3.82 -1.17 12.63
CA ASN A 51 -2.82 -1.72 13.55
C ASN A 51 -3.19 -3.14 14.00
N THR A 52 -2.21 -3.93 14.44
CA THR A 52 -2.39 -5.32 14.88
C THR A 52 -1.28 -5.75 15.83
N LYS A 53 -1.55 -6.77 16.66
CA LYS A 53 -0.51 -7.48 17.44
C LYS A 53 0.17 -8.60 16.64
N LEU A 54 -0.37 -8.97 15.47
CA LEU A 54 0.21 -9.99 14.60
C LEU A 54 1.47 -9.44 13.92
N ARG A 55 2.44 -10.32 13.64
CA ARG A 55 3.54 -9.94 12.74
C ARG A 55 2.99 -9.73 11.33
N ALA A 56 3.57 -8.83 10.55
CA ALA A 56 3.05 -8.48 9.22
C ALA A 56 2.86 -9.69 8.27
N LYS A 57 3.77 -10.67 8.29
CA LYS A 57 3.63 -11.92 7.51
C LYS A 57 2.45 -12.78 7.99
N GLU A 58 2.21 -12.83 9.30
CA GLU A 58 1.10 -13.58 9.90
C GLU A 58 -0.23 -12.89 9.63
N PHE A 59 -0.27 -11.56 9.76
CA PHE A 59 -1.42 -10.74 9.38
C PHE A 59 -1.84 -11.02 7.94
N TYR A 60 -0.89 -10.98 6.99
CA TYR A 60 -1.19 -11.30 5.60
C TYR A 60 -1.66 -12.75 5.40
N LYS A 61 -1.06 -13.72 6.11
CA LYS A 61 -1.50 -15.12 6.10
C LYS A 61 -2.96 -15.26 6.55
N HIS A 62 -3.34 -14.57 7.62
CA HIS A 62 -4.72 -14.55 8.12
C HIS A 62 -5.65 -13.84 7.12
N ALA A 63 -5.24 -12.69 6.59
CA ALA A 63 -6.03 -11.88 5.66
C ALA A 63 -6.37 -12.61 4.35
N LYS A 64 -5.47 -13.44 3.80
CA LYS A 64 -5.79 -14.20 2.57
C LYS A 64 -6.57 -15.49 2.82
N THR A 65 -6.60 -15.97 4.07
CA THR A 65 -7.29 -17.22 4.42
C THR A 65 -8.79 -16.95 4.66
N LYS A 66 -9.67 -17.77 4.07
CA LYS A 66 -11.11 -17.69 4.30
C LYS A 66 -11.40 -17.81 5.80
N ASN A 67 -12.07 -16.82 6.38
CA ASN A 67 -12.36 -16.72 7.82
C ASN A 67 -11.10 -16.73 8.73
N GLY A 68 -9.92 -16.39 8.17
CA GLY A 68 -8.65 -16.38 8.90
C GLY A 68 -8.50 -15.18 9.81
N LEU A 69 -8.46 -13.98 9.22
CA LEU A 69 -8.39 -12.72 9.97
C LEU A 69 -9.72 -12.43 10.67
N LYS A 70 -9.66 -12.05 11.95
CA LYS A 70 -10.85 -11.73 12.75
C LYS A 70 -10.88 -10.26 13.18
N VAL A 71 -12.07 -9.75 13.48
CA VAL A 71 -12.30 -8.35 13.87
C VAL A 71 -11.48 -7.93 15.10
N GLN A 72 -11.19 -8.86 16.01
CA GLN A 72 -10.35 -8.62 17.20
C GLN A 72 -8.85 -8.58 16.93
N GLU A 73 -8.39 -9.06 15.76
CA GLU A 73 -6.95 -9.17 15.45
C GLU A 73 -6.35 -7.86 14.92
N PHE A 74 -7.17 -6.88 14.60
CA PHE A 74 -6.70 -5.53 14.25
C PHE A 74 -7.46 -4.48 15.06
N PHE A 75 -6.92 -3.28 15.15
CA PHE A 75 -7.51 -2.16 15.88
C PHE A 75 -7.09 -0.82 15.27
N PHE A 76 -7.73 0.24 15.75
CA PHE A 76 -7.45 1.61 15.36
C PHE A 76 -6.92 2.38 16.57
N ASP A 77 -6.03 3.32 16.32
CA ASP A 77 -5.43 4.21 17.32
C ASP A 77 -5.10 5.57 16.67
N LYS A 78 -4.48 6.47 17.43
CA LYS A 78 -4.11 7.81 16.94
C LYS A 78 -3.20 7.80 15.70
N ASN A 79 -2.40 6.74 15.52
CA ASN A 79 -1.48 6.57 14.39
C ASN A 79 -2.11 5.76 13.25
N HIS A 80 -3.20 5.03 13.53
CA HIS A 80 -3.96 4.20 12.61
C HIS A 80 -5.46 4.52 12.72
N PRO A 81 -5.88 5.75 12.37
CA PRO A 81 -7.27 6.17 12.52
C PRO A 81 -8.19 5.41 11.58
N TYR A 82 -9.45 5.24 12.00
CA TYR A 82 -10.46 4.50 11.24
C TYR A 82 -10.63 5.06 9.82
N ASP A 83 -10.78 6.37 9.68
CA ASP A 83 -11.05 7.03 8.40
C ASP A 83 -9.91 6.80 7.38
N LEU A 84 -8.67 6.76 7.86
CA LEU A 84 -7.52 6.46 7.02
C LEU A 84 -7.57 5.01 6.53
N ALA A 85 -7.87 4.07 7.41
CA ALA A 85 -8.00 2.67 7.03
C ALA A 85 -9.20 2.44 6.09
N GLU A 86 -10.31 3.16 6.29
CA GLU A 86 -11.47 3.11 5.40
C GLU A 86 -11.06 3.55 3.98
N LYS A 87 -10.50 4.76 3.84
CA LYS A 87 -10.02 5.28 2.56
C LYS A 87 -9.01 4.35 1.90
N LYS A 88 -7.99 3.88 2.63
CA LYS A 88 -7.00 2.96 2.06
C LYS A 88 -7.64 1.66 1.57
N THR A 89 -8.50 1.06 2.38
CA THR A 89 -9.09 -0.24 2.02
C THR A 89 -10.11 -0.16 0.89
N ASP A 90 -10.64 1.03 0.57
CA ASP A 90 -11.48 1.25 -0.62
C ASP A 90 -10.72 1.11 -1.93
N HIS A 91 -9.45 1.50 -1.97
CA HIS A 91 -8.62 1.42 -3.18
C HIS A 91 -7.65 0.24 -3.20
N LEU A 92 -7.43 -0.42 -2.05
CA LEU A 92 -6.41 -1.46 -1.93
C LEU A 92 -6.71 -2.71 -2.79
N GLU A 93 -7.98 -2.99 -3.07
CA GLU A 93 -8.37 -4.11 -3.95
C GLU A 93 -7.87 -3.92 -5.39
N ASP A 94 -7.71 -2.67 -5.81
CA ASP A 94 -7.29 -2.25 -7.15
C ASP A 94 -5.80 -1.89 -7.24
N LEU A 95 -5.04 -2.07 -6.14
CA LEU A 95 -3.62 -1.72 -6.08
C LEU A 95 -2.81 -2.31 -7.24
N TYR A 96 -3.16 -3.50 -7.73
CA TYR A 96 -2.44 -4.17 -8.81
C TYR A 96 -2.51 -3.45 -10.16
N ARG A 97 -3.42 -2.49 -10.34
CA ARG A 97 -3.59 -1.77 -11.60
C ARG A 97 -2.33 -0.98 -11.98
N ILE A 98 -1.59 -0.43 -11.01
CA ILE A 98 -0.34 0.30 -11.25
C ILE A 98 0.74 -0.53 -11.94
N THR A 99 0.64 -1.87 -11.91
CA THR A 99 1.62 -2.73 -12.59
C THR A 99 1.25 -3.01 -14.04
N ASN A 100 0.08 -2.56 -14.51
CA ASN A 100 -0.48 -2.89 -15.82
C ASN A 100 -1.02 -1.66 -16.55
N MET A 101 -0.74 -0.45 -16.07
CA MET A 101 -1.23 0.81 -16.63
C MET A 101 -0.13 1.86 -16.65
N GLU A 102 -0.37 2.94 -17.39
CA GLU A 102 0.49 4.13 -17.31
C GLU A 102 0.38 4.75 -15.93
N VAL A 103 1.53 5.07 -15.35
CA VAL A 103 1.66 5.64 -14.02
C VAL A 103 2.59 6.85 -14.08
N LEU A 104 2.37 7.80 -13.18
CA LEU A 104 3.30 8.87 -12.90
C LEU A 104 4.24 8.44 -11.79
N ILE A 105 5.48 8.92 -11.89
CA ILE A 105 6.55 8.60 -10.98
C ILE A 105 7.15 9.91 -10.46
N THR A 106 7.26 10.02 -9.13
CA THR A 106 7.91 11.13 -8.45
C THR A 106 9.05 10.61 -7.59
N GLU A 107 10.22 11.22 -7.68
CA GLU A 107 11.39 10.88 -6.86
C GLU A 107 11.37 11.66 -5.52
N ASP A 108 12.11 11.16 -4.53
CA ASP A 108 12.41 11.82 -3.24
C ASP A 108 11.18 12.40 -2.51
N VAL A 109 10.18 11.55 -2.30
CA VAL A 109 8.93 11.94 -1.63
C VAL A 109 9.14 12.05 -0.12
N VAL A 110 9.00 13.27 0.40
CA VAL A 110 9.07 13.57 1.84
C VAL A 110 7.67 13.64 2.44
N THR A 111 7.48 12.98 3.58
CA THR A 111 6.25 13.06 4.36
C THR A 111 6.60 13.41 5.81
N PHE A 112 5.61 13.84 6.60
CA PHE A 112 5.83 14.21 8.00
C PHE A 112 6.51 13.12 8.84
N THR A 113 6.33 11.86 8.48
CA THR A 113 6.79 10.70 9.27
C THR A 113 7.93 9.92 8.64
N ALA A 114 8.20 10.11 7.34
CA ALA A 114 9.17 9.29 6.60
C ALA A 114 9.53 9.88 5.25
N ASN A 115 10.71 9.51 4.76
CA ASN A 115 11.19 9.78 3.41
C ASN A 115 11.10 8.51 2.56
N TYR A 116 10.68 8.66 1.32
CA TYR A 116 10.54 7.58 0.35
C TYR A 116 11.34 7.92 -0.89
N LYS A 117 11.94 6.90 -1.51
CA LYS A 117 12.74 7.09 -2.73
C LYS A 117 11.86 7.44 -3.91
N ILE A 118 10.66 6.86 -3.97
CA ILE A 118 9.76 7.07 -5.09
C ILE A 118 8.30 6.97 -4.67
N GLY A 119 7.46 7.74 -5.35
CA GLY A 119 6.01 7.59 -5.37
C GLY A 119 5.56 7.17 -6.76
N ILE A 120 4.74 6.11 -6.84
CA ILE A 120 4.11 5.63 -8.07
C ILE A 120 2.62 5.91 -7.96
N THR A 121 2.03 6.59 -8.93
CA THR A 121 0.62 7.00 -8.87
C THR A 121 -0.12 6.88 -10.20
N ASP A 122 -1.39 6.53 -10.11
CA ASP A 122 -2.38 6.60 -11.19
C ASP A 122 -3.37 7.77 -11.00
N LEU A 123 -3.01 8.76 -10.18
CA LEU A 123 -3.82 9.90 -9.71
C LEU A 123 -4.98 9.54 -8.77
N GLN A 124 -5.27 8.25 -8.53
CA GLN A 124 -6.25 7.84 -7.51
C GLN A 124 -5.54 7.61 -6.17
N PHE A 125 -4.34 7.06 -6.23
CA PHE A 125 -3.51 6.83 -5.06
C PHE A 125 -2.02 6.93 -5.38
N ILE A 126 -1.20 7.08 -4.34
CA ILE A 126 0.26 7.02 -4.42
C ILE A 126 0.75 5.82 -3.61
N LEU A 127 1.50 4.95 -4.28
CA LEU A 127 2.30 3.91 -3.65
C LEU A 127 3.71 4.46 -3.38
N LEU A 128 4.04 4.63 -2.10
CA LEU A 128 5.33 5.15 -1.67
C LEU A 128 6.28 3.99 -1.35
N CYS A 129 7.38 3.95 -2.09
CA CYS A 129 8.37 2.89 -2.02
C CYS A 129 9.70 3.41 -1.49
N GLY A 130 10.34 2.59 -0.65
CA GLY A 130 11.65 2.87 -0.06
C GLY A 130 12.59 1.70 -0.22
N GLU A 131 13.84 1.87 0.20
CA GLU A 131 14.89 0.86 0.05
C GLU A 131 14.54 -0.45 0.75
N ASN A 132 14.87 -1.57 0.09
CA ASN A 132 14.70 -2.88 0.66
C ASN A 132 15.72 -3.12 1.80
N ARG A 133 15.29 -2.86 3.04
CA ARG A 133 16.12 -3.06 4.23
C ARG A 133 15.66 -4.23 5.08
N ASP A 134 16.60 -4.87 5.76
CA ASP A 134 16.33 -5.88 6.78
C ASP A 134 15.88 -5.24 8.11
N LYS A 135 15.63 -6.07 9.12
CA LYS A 135 15.18 -5.62 10.45
C LYS A 135 16.22 -4.78 11.21
N HIS A 136 17.49 -4.78 10.77
CA HIS A 136 18.58 -3.98 11.33
C HIS A 136 18.85 -2.72 10.51
N GLY A 137 18.07 -2.48 9.46
CA GLY A 137 18.25 -1.35 8.56
C GLY A 137 19.34 -1.58 7.50
N LYS A 138 19.90 -2.79 7.37
CA LYS A 138 20.89 -3.07 6.32
C LYS A 138 20.17 -3.26 4.98
N LEU A 139 20.72 -2.66 3.91
CA LEU A 139 20.24 -2.87 2.55
C LEU A 139 20.36 -4.37 2.18
N ILE A 140 19.28 -4.94 1.66
CA ILE A 140 19.22 -6.33 1.19
C ILE A 140 19.61 -6.40 -0.28
N ASP A 141 19.02 -5.54 -1.11
CA ASP A 141 19.21 -5.42 -2.55
C ASP A 141 18.77 -4.02 -3.01
N ASP A 142 18.93 -3.75 -4.30
CA ASP A 142 18.59 -2.46 -4.91
C ASP A 142 17.09 -2.32 -5.25
N CYS A 143 16.26 -3.34 -4.96
CA CYS A 143 14.82 -3.21 -5.14
C CYS A 143 14.23 -2.23 -4.13
N LEU A 144 13.16 -1.57 -4.53
CA LEU A 144 12.31 -0.78 -3.65
C LEU A 144 11.15 -1.64 -3.12
N VAL A 145 10.63 -1.27 -1.95
CA VAL A 145 9.54 -1.96 -1.28
C VAL A 145 8.42 -0.98 -0.99
N PRO A 146 7.15 -1.32 -1.28
CA PRO A 146 6.02 -0.51 -0.88
C PRO A 146 5.90 -0.47 0.65
N TYR A 147 5.99 0.72 1.22
CA TYR A 147 5.90 0.95 2.66
C TYR A 147 4.73 1.84 3.06
N SER A 148 4.15 2.58 2.11
CA SER A 148 2.95 3.34 2.37
C SER A 148 2.06 3.43 1.12
N PHE A 149 0.76 3.48 1.38
CA PHE A 149 -0.30 3.64 0.41
C PHE A 149 -1.10 4.87 0.81
N ARG A 150 -1.14 5.90 -0.03
CA ARG A 150 -1.83 7.16 0.22
C ARG A 150 -2.92 7.35 -0.82
N ILE A 151 -4.09 7.80 -0.40
CA ILE A 151 -5.16 8.17 -1.33
C ILE A 151 -4.96 9.64 -1.67
N GLU A 152 -4.93 9.96 -2.95
CA GLU A 152 -4.98 11.36 -3.37
C GLU A 152 -6.43 11.83 -3.28
N GLU A 153 -6.71 12.75 -2.38
CA GLU A 153 -7.94 13.53 -2.49
C GLU A 153 -7.68 14.60 -3.55
N ILE A 154 -8.10 14.33 -4.79
CA ILE A 154 -8.33 15.43 -5.72
C ILE A 154 -9.55 16.18 -5.17
N GLY A 155 -9.29 17.19 -4.34
CA GLY A 155 -10.33 18.14 -3.97
C GLY A 155 -10.89 18.75 -5.24
N ASN A 156 -12.22 18.85 -5.34
CA ASN A 156 -12.91 19.53 -6.45
C ASN A 156 -12.38 20.96 -6.69
N GLU A 157 -11.70 21.55 -5.70
CA GLU A 157 -11.05 22.85 -5.75
C GLU A 157 -9.90 22.94 -6.77
N LYS A 158 -9.35 21.80 -7.23
CA LYS A 158 -8.38 21.77 -8.34
C LYS A 158 -9.03 21.82 -9.73
N PHE A 159 -10.36 21.65 -9.81
CA PHE A 159 -11.15 22.00 -10.99
C PHE A 159 -11.73 23.40 -10.81
N GLY A 160 -10.86 24.38 -10.61
CA GLY A 160 -11.24 25.77 -10.81
C GLY A 160 -11.68 25.94 -12.27
N GLU A 161 -12.96 26.21 -12.46
CA GLU A 161 -13.59 26.69 -13.71
C GLU A 161 -12.99 26.12 -15.00
N VAL A 162 -13.23 24.83 -15.27
CA VAL A 162 -13.20 24.33 -16.65
C VAL A 162 -14.50 23.54 -16.90
N ILE A 163 -15.60 24.28 -16.95
CA ILE A 163 -16.76 23.99 -17.82
C ILE A 163 -17.06 25.28 -18.57
#